data_AF-A0A1I3WWR3-F1
#
_entry.id   AF-A0A1I3WWR3-F1
#
_cell.length_a   1.000
_cell.length_b   1.000
_cell.length_c   1.000
_cell.angle_alpha   90.00
_cell.angle_beta   90.00
_cell.angle_gamma   90.00
#
_symmetry.space_group_name_H-M   'P 1'
#
loop_
_entity.id
_entity.type
_entity.pdbx_description
1 polymer ?
#
loop_
_entity_poly.entity_id
_entity_poly.type
_entity_poly.pdbx_seq_one_letter_code
_entity_poly.pdbx_strand_id
1 'polypeptide(L)'
;MKQLLNPIKIVRHLKRFIVTVSGLWLILLAAPTYASCEGCLCPGDPCQLCSLPPMESEPPKPDEPEVCARIRAKVPPTSAQPGSNEYFPSLDRSTAACVAEGGDVIRNRRRSDEFPARFYCKPPIPIQR
;
A
#
# COMPACT_ATOMS: atom_id res chain seq x y z
N MET A 1 63.90 -5.46 -1.31
CA MET A 1 63.05 -4.25 -1.26
C MET A 1 61.89 -4.52 -0.30
N LYS A 2 62.01 -4.14 0.97
CA LYS A 2 60.92 -4.25 1.95
C LYS A 2 60.29 -2.87 2.08
N GLN A 3 59.14 -2.65 1.45
CA GLN A 3 58.33 -1.46 1.73
C GLN A 3 57.94 -1.52 3.22
N LEU A 4 58.49 -0.59 4.01
CA LEU A 4 58.04 -0.30 5.36
C LEU A 4 56.55 0.08 5.27
N LEU A 5 55.70 -0.87 5.64
CA LEU A 5 54.26 -0.73 5.63
C LEU A 5 53.91 0.31 6.71
N ASN A 6 53.63 1.54 6.28
CA ASN A 6 53.41 2.67 7.17
C ASN A 6 52.09 2.45 7.95
N PRO A 7 52.13 2.26 9.29
CA PRO A 7 50.98 1.85 10.08
C PRO A 7 49.81 2.83 9.98
N ILE A 8 50.11 4.11 9.77
CA ILE A 8 49.10 5.17 9.61
C ILE A 8 48.32 5.00 8.31
N LYS A 9 48.97 4.58 7.22
CA LYS A 9 48.29 4.28 5.94
C LYS A 9 47.41 3.04 6.08
N ILE A 10 47.89 2.01 6.79
CA ILE A 10 47.16 0.76 7.01
C ILE A 10 45.88 1.01 7.81
N VAL A 11 45.95 1.75 8.91
CA VAL A 11 44.77 2.08 9.74
C VAL A 11 43.76 2.92 8.94
N ARG A 12 44.23 3.81 8.07
CA ARG A 12 43.37 4.62 7.20
C ARG A 12 42.66 3.79 6.13
N HIS A 13 43.36 2.82 5.53
CA HIS A 13 42.75 1.89 4.56
C HIS A 13 41.78 0.93 5.25
N LEU A 14 42.10 0.45 6.45
CA LEU A 14 41.23 -0.42 7.23
C LEU A 14 39.93 0.30 7.63
N LYS A 15 39.99 1.56 8.09
CA LYS A 15 38.79 2.36 8.38
C LYS A 15 37.91 2.55 7.16
N ARG A 16 38.51 2.89 6.01
CA ARG A 16 37.76 3.06 4.75
C ARG A 16 37.09 1.76 4.34
N PHE A 17 37.81 0.63 4.43
CA PHE A 17 37.28 -0.69 4.12
C PHE A 17 36.10 -1.07 5.03
N ILE A 18 36.23 -0.86 6.35
CA ILE A 18 35.14 -1.11 7.30
C ILE A 18 33.91 -0.28 6.95
N VAL A 19 34.08 1.03 6.69
CA VAL A 19 32.96 1.92 6.32
C VAL A 19 32.30 1.50 5.01
N THR A 20 33.09 1.12 3.99
CA THR A 20 32.52 0.68 2.70
C THR A 20 31.80 -0.64 2.82
N VAL A 21 32.35 -1.61 3.56
CA VAL A 21 31.74 -2.94 3.71
C VAL A 21 30.47 -2.85 4.55
N SER A 22 30.49 -2.09 5.65
CA SER A 22 29.30 -1.88 6.49
C SER A 22 28.19 -1.11 5.76
N GLY A 23 28.54 -0.09 4.96
CA GLY A 23 27.58 0.63 4.11
C GLY A 23 26.95 -0.28 3.06
N LEU A 24 27.75 -1.10 2.37
CA LEU A 24 27.25 -2.06 1.37
C LEU A 24 26.34 -3.13 2.02
N TRP A 25 26.69 -3.57 3.23
CA TRP A 25 25.92 -4.56 4.00
C TRP A 25 24.56 -4.00 4.45
N LEU A 26 24.51 -2.75 4.89
CA LEU A 26 23.25 -2.07 5.26
C LEU A 26 22.31 -1.92 4.05
N ILE A 27 22.84 -1.62 2.86
CA ILE A 27 22.06 -1.53 1.63
C ILE A 27 21.47 -2.90 1.25
N LEU A 28 22.25 -3.97 1.40
CA LEU A 28 21.78 -5.34 1.12
C LEU A 28 20.71 -5.80 2.12
N LEU A 29 20.78 -5.39 3.38
CA LEU A 29 19.75 -5.68 4.41
C LEU A 29 18.44 -4.93 4.20
N ALA A 30 18.46 -3.76 3.54
CA ALA A 30 17.28 -2.94 3.30
C ALA A 30 16.47 -3.34 2.05
N ALA A 31 17.01 -4.20 1.19
CA ALA A 31 16.35 -4.64 -0.04
C ALA A 31 15.07 -5.51 0.12
N PRO A 32 14.82 -6.28 1.21
CA PRO A 32 13.74 -7.26 1.21
C PRO A 32 12.36 -6.67 1.53
N THR A 33 12.20 -5.37 1.73
CA THR A 33 10.87 -4.76 2.00
C THR A 33 10.08 -4.39 0.75
N TYR A 34 10.70 -4.43 -0.44
CA TYR A 34 10.04 -4.12 -1.72
C TYR A 34 9.90 -5.34 -2.65
N ALA A 35 10.47 -6.48 -2.28
CA ALA A 35 10.43 -7.69 -3.08
C ALA A 35 9.22 -8.55 -2.67
N SER A 36 8.29 -8.77 -3.61
CA SER A 36 7.14 -9.69 -3.55
C SER A 36 5.82 -9.14 -2.99
N CYS A 37 5.46 -7.88 -3.30
CA CYS A 37 4.05 -7.52 -3.29
C CYS A 37 3.55 -7.31 -4.73
N GLU A 38 2.97 -8.37 -5.31
CA GLU A 38 2.23 -8.30 -6.57
C GLU A 38 0.75 -8.02 -6.29
N GLY A 39 0.17 -7.03 -6.96
CA GLY A 39 -1.24 -6.66 -6.86
C GLY A 39 -1.48 -5.30 -6.20
N CYS A 40 -2.73 -5.03 -5.82
CA CYS A 40 -3.15 -3.73 -5.29
C CYS A 40 -3.15 -3.63 -3.76
N LEU A 41 -3.13 -4.77 -3.06
CA LEU A 41 -3.12 -4.81 -1.59
C LEU A 41 -1.68 -4.79 -1.08
N CYS A 42 -0.96 -3.73 -1.44
CA CYS A 42 0.46 -3.57 -1.15
C CYS A 42 0.71 -2.33 -0.30
N PRO A 43 1.77 -2.33 0.52
CA PRO A 43 2.13 -1.16 1.31
C PRO A 43 2.25 0.08 0.44
N GLY A 44 1.67 1.19 0.90
CA GLY A 44 1.58 2.45 0.16
C GLY A 44 0.43 2.55 -0.84
N ASP A 45 -0.46 1.54 -0.91
CA ASP A 45 -1.69 1.55 -1.71
C ASP A 45 -1.50 2.05 -3.16
N PRO A 46 -0.70 1.34 -3.99
CA PRO A 46 -0.30 1.80 -5.31
C PRO A 46 -1.48 1.90 -6.30
N CYS A 47 -2.60 1.22 -6.00
CA CYS A 47 -3.81 1.27 -6.82
C CYS A 47 -4.85 2.26 -6.29
N GLN A 48 -4.55 3.01 -5.22
CA GLN A 48 -5.45 3.97 -4.59
C GLN A 48 -6.83 3.34 -4.30
N LEU A 49 -6.82 2.22 -3.59
CA LEU A 49 -7.98 1.44 -3.26
C LEU A 49 -8.92 2.19 -2.30
N CYS A 50 -10.21 1.98 -2.50
CA CYS A 50 -11.24 2.57 -1.65
C CYS A 50 -12.07 1.48 -0.99
N SER A 51 -12.19 1.55 0.33
CA SER A 51 -12.91 0.56 1.13
C SER A 51 -14.39 0.50 0.77
N LEU A 52 -14.93 -0.71 0.70
CA LEU A 52 -16.34 -0.97 0.46
C LEU A 52 -16.94 -1.79 1.62
N PRO A 53 -18.09 -1.37 2.18
CA PRO A 53 -18.75 -0.07 1.98
C PRO A 53 -17.95 1.08 2.62
N PRO A 54 -18.24 2.34 2.28
CA PRO A 54 -17.71 3.48 3.01
C PRO A 54 -18.10 3.38 4.49
N MET A 55 -17.11 3.50 5.37
CA MET A 55 -17.32 3.42 6.82
C MET A 55 -17.27 4.82 7.43
N GLU A 56 -18.11 5.10 8.42
CA GLU A 56 -18.05 6.38 9.16
C GLU A 56 -16.72 6.57 9.89
N SER A 57 -16.04 5.48 10.25
CA SER A 57 -14.73 5.49 10.89
C SER A 57 -13.59 5.86 9.94
N GLU A 58 -13.82 5.87 8.63
CA GLU A 58 -12.80 6.13 7.61
C GLU A 58 -13.16 7.39 6.82
N PRO A 59 -12.63 8.56 7.22
CA PRO A 59 -12.86 9.78 6.47
C PRO A 59 -12.23 9.72 5.06
N PRO A 60 -12.77 10.48 4.10
CA PRO A 60 -12.18 10.63 2.77
C PRO A 60 -10.71 11.05 2.84
N LYS A 61 -9.87 10.44 2.00
CA LYS A 61 -8.46 10.88 1.86
C LYS A 61 -8.42 12.10 0.94
N PRO A 62 -7.54 13.09 1.18
CA PRO A 62 -7.50 14.31 0.34
C PRO A 62 -7.16 14.03 -1.13
N ASP A 63 -6.34 13.01 -1.39
CA ASP A 63 -5.91 12.61 -2.74
C ASP A 63 -6.60 11.33 -3.24
N GLU A 64 -7.84 11.09 -2.80
CA GLU A 64 -8.56 9.90 -3.24
C GLU A 64 -9.03 10.01 -4.71
N PRO A 65 -9.12 8.88 -5.42
CA PRO A 65 -9.66 8.84 -6.77
C PRO A 65 -11.11 9.35 -6.80
N GLU A 66 -11.47 10.07 -7.85
CA GLU A 66 -12.83 10.62 -8.01
C GLU A 66 -13.93 9.55 -7.95
N VAL A 67 -13.64 8.32 -8.41
CA VAL A 67 -14.54 7.17 -8.33
C VAL A 67 -14.98 6.92 -6.89
N CYS A 68 -14.08 7.08 -5.93
CA CYS A 68 -14.34 6.84 -4.52
C CYS A 68 -15.27 7.90 -3.95
N ALA A 69 -15.05 9.17 -4.32
CA ALA A 69 -15.96 10.25 -3.98
C ALA A 69 -17.37 10.01 -4.58
N ARG A 70 -17.45 9.55 -5.84
CA ARG A 70 -18.72 9.21 -6.49
C ARG A 70 -19.45 8.04 -5.83
N ILE A 71 -18.72 7.01 -5.37
CA ILE A 71 -19.30 5.90 -4.61
C ILE A 71 -19.86 6.40 -3.28
N ARG A 72 -19.13 7.24 -2.53
CA ARG A 72 -19.63 7.81 -1.26
C ARG A 72 -20.84 8.73 -1.45
N ALA A 73 -20.93 9.42 -2.59
CA ALA A 73 -22.11 10.20 -2.92
C ALA A 73 -23.36 9.33 -3.20
N LYS A 74 -23.17 8.12 -3.74
CA LYS A 74 -24.26 7.16 -4.03
C LYS A 74 -24.63 6.30 -2.83
N VAL A 75 -23.65 5.93 -2.01
CA VAL A 75 -23.83 5.07 -0.84
C VAL A 75 -23.30 5.80 0.40
N PRO A 76 -24.19 6.24 1.31
CA PRO A 76 -23.75 6.95 2.50
C PRO A 76 -22.89 6.03 3.38
N PRO A 77 -21.95 6.60 4.15
CA PRO A 77 -21.15 5.85 5.10
C PRO A 77 -22.01 5.07 6.09
N THR A 78 -21.54 3.89 6.50
CA THR A 78 -22.21 3.06 7.50
C THR A 78 -21.34 2.87 8.74
N SER A 79 -21.98 2.77 9.90
CA SER A 79 -21.38 2.29 11.15
C SER A 79 -21.63 0.79 11.39
N ALA A 80 -22.35 0.11 10.49
CA ALA A 80 -22.64 -1.31 10.62
C ALA A 80 -21.33 -2.13 10.56
N GLN A 81 -21.19 -3.08 11.49
CA GLN A 81 -19.99 -3.90 11.58
C GLN A 81 -19.95 -4.94 10.44
N PRO A 82 -18.76 -5.25 9.87
CA PRO A 82 -18.63 -6.26 8.84
C PRO A 82 -19.17 -7.62 9.29
N GLY A 83 -20.23 -8.10 8.63
CA GLY A 83 -20.90 -9.36 8.93
C GLY A 83 -22.23 -9.23 9.68
N SER A 84 -22.66 -8.02 10.03
CA SER A 84 -24.02 -7.76 10.49
C SER A 84 -25.02 -7.73 9.33
N ASN A 85 -26.30 -7.94 9.61
CA ASN A 85 -27.34 -7.94 8.59
C ASN A 85 -27.48 -6.57 7.89
N GLU A 86 -27.20 -5.49 8.63
CA GLU A 86 -27.28 -4.10 8.18
C GLU A 86 -26.10 -3.72 7.28
N TYR A 87 -24.97 -4.44 7.39
CA TYR A 87 -23.77 -4.20 6.60
C TYR A 87 -23.93 -4.68 5.14
N PHE A 88 -24.59 -5.82 4.92
CA PHE A 88 -24.68 -6.43 3.58
C PHE A 88 -25.37 -5.55 2.54
N PRO A 89 -26.52 -4.88 2.82
CA PRO A 89 -27.13 -3.98 1.85
C PRO A 89 -26.23 -2.81 1.45
N SER A 90 -25.45 -2.27 2.40
CA SER A 90 -24.50 -1.19 2.10
C SER A 90 -23.34 -1.70 1.25
N LEU A 91 -22.79 -2.87 1.58
CA LEU A 91 -21.74 -3.51 0.79
C LEU A 91 -22.20 -3.80 -0.65
N ASP A 92 -23.39 -4.37 -0.83
CA ASP A 92 -23.92 -4.72 -2.15
C ASP A 92 -24.12 -3.47 -3.03
N ARG A 93 -24.71 -2.40 -2.46
CA ARG A 93 -24.86 -1.12 -3.17
C ARG A 93 -23.50 -0.50 -3.52
N SER A 94 -22.54 -0.56 -2.59
CA SER A 94 -21.20 -0.01 -2.81
C SER A 94 -20.43 -0.79 -3.89
N THR A 95 -20.60 -2.11 -3.88
CA THR A 95 -20.04 -3.02 -4.90
C THR A 95 -20.64 -2.73 -6.27
N ALA A 96 -21.96 -2.60 -6.36
CA ALA A 96 -22.64 -2.24 -7.60
C ALA A 96 -22.22 -0.85 -8.10
N ALA A 97 -22.08 0.13 -7.20
CA ALA A 97 -21.60 1.47 -7.54
C ALA A 97 -20.17 1.44 -8.09
N CYS A 98 -19.25 0.68 -7.48
CA CYS A 98 -17.88 0.53 -7.97
C CYS A 98 -17.84 0.01 -9.40
N VAL A 99 -18.57 -1.08 -9.69
CA VAL A 99 -18.63 -1.68 -11.03
C VAL A 99 -19.27 -0.71 -12.04
N ALA A 100 -20.32 0.02 -11.64
CA ALA A 100 -20.97 1.01 -12.49
C ALA A 100 -20.06 2.20 -12.86
N GLU A 101 -19.10 2.53 -12.00
CA GLU A 101 -18.06 3.54 -12.28
C GLU A 101 -16.88 2.99 -13.09
N GLY A 102 -16.94 1.72 -13.51
CA GLY A 102 -15.88 1.04 -14.27
C GLY A 102 -14.72 0.53 -13.41
N GLY A 103 -14.89 0.49 -12.08
CA GLY A 103 -13.89 -0.06 -11.17
C GLY A 103 -13.97 -1.58 -11.02
N ASP A 104 -12.86 -2.18 -10.61
CA ASP A 104 -12.77 -3.61 -10.28
C ASP A 104 -12.94 -3.81 -8.77
N VAL A 105 -13.76 -4.79 -8.36
CA VAL A 105 -13.95 -5.11 -6.94
C VAL A 105 -12.91 -6.14 -6.50
N ILE A 106 -12.06 -5.75 -5.56
CA ILE A 106 -11.02 -6.59 -4.98
C ILE A 106 -11.49 -7.12 -3.63
N ARG A 107 -11.50 -8.44 -3.47
CA ARG A 107 -11.74 -9.10 -2.19
C ARG A 107 -10.43 -9.21 -1.41
N ASN A 108 -10.35 -8.54 -0.27
CA ASN A 108 -9.22 -8.64 0.63
C ASN A 108 -9.30 -9.93 1.47
N ARG A 109 -8.39 -10.87 1.18
CA ARG A 109 -8.23 -12.11 1.94
C ARG A 109 -7.20 -12.00 3.07
N ARG A 110 -6.29 -11.04 2.99
CA ARG A 110 -5.19 -10.83 3.94
C ARG A 110 -5.39 -9.47 4.61
N ARG A 111 -6.21 -9.44 5.66
CA ARG A 111 -6.43 -8.21 6.43
C ARG A 111 -5.13 -7.82 7.14
N SER A 112 -4.72 -6.59 6.93
CA SER A 112 -3.63 -5.93 7.62
C SER A 112 -4.14 -4.63 8.20
N ASP A 113 -3.36 -3.99 9.07
CA ASP A 113 -3.75 -2.69 9.65
C ASP A 113 -3.88 -1.60 8.57
N GLU A 114 -3.12 -1.72 7.47
CA GLU A 114 -3.17 -0.81 6.32
C GLU A 114 -4.39 -1.09 5.41
N PHE A 115 -4.85 -2.33 5.35
CA PHE A 115 -6.03 -2.75 4.60
C PHE A 115 -7.03 -3.50 5.50
N PRO A 116 -7.76 -2.80 6.40
CA PRO A 116 -8.67 -3.43 7.35
C PRO A 116 -9.97 -3.93 6.71
N ALA A 117 -10.45 -3.28 5.65
CA ALA A 117 -11.71 -3.64 5.00
C ALA A 117 -11.64 -4.99 4.25
N ARG A 118 -12.80 -5.63 4.10
CA ARG A 118 -12.94 -6.92 3.40
C ARG A 118 -12.97 -6.79 1.88
N PHE A 119 -13.46 -5.66 1.38
CA PHE A 119 -13.64 -5.41 -0.04
C PHE A 119 -13.16 -4.01 -0.36
N TYR A 120 -12.58 -3.86 -1.54
CA TYR A 120 -12.09 -2.60 -2.05
C TYR A 120 -12.56 -2.40 -3.49
N CYS A 121 -12.81 -1.15 -3.85
CA CYS A 121 -12.90 -0.73 -5.23
C CYS A 121 -11.51 -0.34 -5.72
N LYS A 122 -11.07 -0.94 -6.83
CA LYS A 122 -9.94 -0.49 -7.62
C LYS A 122 -10.47 0.42 -8.72
N PRO A 123 -10.11 1.71 -8.72
CA PRO A 123 -10.49 2.62 -9.80
C PRO A 123 -9.98 2.12 -11.16
N PRO A 124 -10.69 2.43 -12.26
CA PRO A 124 -10.20 2.13 -13.60
C PRO A 124 -8.87 2.85 -13.82
N ILE A 125 -7.92 2.16 -14.46
CA ILE A 125 -6.67 2.77 -14.87
C ILE A 125 -7.03 3.83 -15.93
N PRO A 126 -6.63 5.10 -15.77
CA PRO A 126 -6.86 6.10 -16.80
C PRO A 126 -6.11 5.65 -18.06
N ILE A 127 -6.87 5.26 -19.08
CA ILE A 127 -6.31 4.96 -20.40
C ILE A 127 -5.84 6.31 -20.95
N GLN A 128 -4.54 6.58 -20.94
CA GLN A 128 -3.99 7.66 -21.76
C GLN A 128 -4.30 7.29 -23.22
N ARG A 129 -5.29 7.98 -23.81
CA ARG A 129 -5.55 7.96 -25.24
C ARG A 129 -4.78 9.08 -25.92
#